data_AF-A0A2V8QKN6-F1
#
_entry.id   AF-A0A2V8QKN6-F1
#
_cell.length_a   1.000
_cell.length_b   1.000
_cell.length_c   1.000
_cell.angle_alpha   90.00
_cell.angle_beta   90.00
_cell.angle_gamma   90.00
#
_symmetry.space_group_name_H-M   'P 1'
#
loop_
_entity.id
_entity.type
_entity.pdbx_description
1 polymer ?
#
loop_
_entity_poly.entity_id
_entity_poly.type
_entity_poly.pdbx_seq_one_letter_code
_entity_poly.pdbx_strand_id
1 'polypeptide(L)'
;MSPSVVTLTIEDNDNATSSNPIDNPGFYVRQHYLDFLNREPDASGLSFWTNQITSCGSDAGCIELKRINVSAAFFLSIEFQETGYLVYRMYKAAYANTANTLLPVKFNEFLRDTQLVGQGVQVGALDWQTKLETNKQAFAKAFVQRPEFLQAFPESLSGLGLVSKMELNTHITLSDVERSGLVSMIGMTPADPEKRATALRMVADDDDFRRAEFNSAFVLMQYMGYLRRNPTDPPDNSFSGYLFWLGKLNSFNGNFVNADMVKAFIVSGEYRHRFGP
;
A
#
# COMPACT_ATOMS: atom_id res chain seq x y z
N MET A 1 -16.14 -42.16 16.88
CA MET A 1 -15.63 -41.46 15.69
C MET A 1 -14.16 -41.18 15.93
N SER A 2 -13.27 -41.78 15.14
CA SER A 2 -11.84 -41.49 15.23
C SER A 2 -11.54 -40.18 14.49
N PRO A 3 -10.67 -39.30 15.01
CA PRO A 3 -10.32 -38.05 14.34
C PRO A 3 -9.61 -38.34 13.02
N SER A 4 -9.99 -37.60 11.97
CA SER A 4 -9.29 -37.64 10.68
C SER A 4 -8.03 -36.78 10.78
N VAL A 5 -6.88 -37.37 10.46
CA VAL A 5 -5.58 -36.68 10.44
C VAL A 5 -5.19 -36.49 8.98
N VAL A 6 -4.89 -35.25 8.60
CA VAL A 6 -4.27 -34.92 7.31
C VAL A 6 -2.81 -34.60 7.61
N THR A 7 -1.91 -35.38 7.01
CA THR A 7 -0.47 -35.13 7.07
C THR A 7 -0.11 -34.19 5.94
N LEU A 8 0.30 -32.96 6.25
CA LEU A 8 0.93 -32.05 5.30
C LEU A 8 2.43 -32.33 5.29
N THR A 9 2.92 -32.95 4.22
CA THR A 9 4.35 -33.11 4.00
C THR A 9 4.85 -31.87 3.26
N ILE A 10 5.74 -31.11 3.90
CA ILE A 10 6.51 -30.04 3.24
C ILE A 10 7.88 -30.66 2.94
N GLU A 11 8.19 -30.86 1.66
CA GLU A 11 9.55 -31.20 1.24
C GLU A 11 10.38 -29.91 1.26
N ASP A 12 10.99 -29.61 2.41
CA ASP A 12 11.84 -28.43 2.63
C ASP A 12 13.32 -28.76 2.36
N ASN A 13 13.62 -29.27 1.16
CA ASN A 13 14.99 -29.48 0.71
C ASN A 13 15.04 -29.69 -0.81
N ASP A 14 14.62 -28.68 -1.58
CA ASP A 14 15.01 -28.60 -2.98
C ASP A 14 16.52 -28.38 -3.04
N ASN A 15 17.25 -29.36 -3.58
CA ASN A 15 18.68 -29.23 -3.88
C ASN A 15 18.91 -27.98 -4.74
N ALA A 16 19.55 -26.96 -4.16
CA ALA A 16 19.91 -25.69 -4.80
C ALA A 16 20.81 -25.91 -6.03
N THR A 17 20.17 -26.24 -7.15
CA THR A 17 20.73 -26.31 -8.51
C THR A 17 19.77 -25.68 -9.54
N SER A 18 18.57 -25.27 -9.12
CA SER A 18 17.59 -24.56 -9.94
C SER A 18 17.81 -23.04 -9.88
N SER A 19 17.56 -22.35 -11.01
CA SER A 19 17.43 -20.88 -11.04
C SER A 19 16.40 -20.42 -10.02
N ASN A 20 16.67 -19.27 -9.37
CA ASN A 20 15.77 -18.68 -8.38
C ASN A 20 14.36 -18.52 -9.00
N PRO A 21 13.28 -19.03 -8.37
CA PRO A 21 11.93 -19.01 -8.95
C PRO A 21 11.47 -17.63 -9.40
N ILE A 22 11.95 -16.56 -8.77
CA ILE A 22 11.61 -15.18 -9.13
C ILE A 22 12.09 -14.76 -10.53
N ASP A 23 13.01 -15.51 -11.13
CA ASP A 23 13.48 -15.29 -12.49
C ASP A 23 12.45 -15.76 -13.53
N ASN A 24 11.56 -16.69 -13.17
CA ASN A 24 10.45 -17.09 -14.02
C ASN A 24 9.40 -15.95 -14.14
N PRO A 25 9.03 -15.49 -15.35
CA PRO A 25 8.08 -14.39 -15.50
C PRO A 25 6.70 -14.62 -14.89
N GLY A 26 6.16 -15.84 -14.98
CA GLY A 26 4.86 -16.18 -14.40
C GLY A 26 4.88 -16.16 -12.87
N PHE A 27 5.92 -16.74 -12.27
CA PHE A 27 6.14 -16.68 -10.82
C PHE A 27 6.34 -15.23 -10.36
N TYR A 28 7.17 -14.45 -11.08
CA TYR A 28 7.40 -13.03 -10.80
C TYR A 28 6.11 -12.23 -10.74
N VAL A 29 5.24 -12.37 -11.75
CA VAL A 29 3.94 -11.70 -11.80
C VAL A 29 3.06 -12.14 -10.64
N ARG A 30 2.94 -13.45 -10.41
CA ARG A 30 2.15 -13.97 -9.27
C ARG A 30 2.61 -13.38 -7.95
N GLN A 31 3.93 -13.27 -7.72
CA GLN A 31 4.43 -12.67 -6.48
C GLN A 31 4.06 -11.19 -6.34
N HIS A 32 3.96 -10.42 -7.43
CA HIS A 32 3.51 -9.03 -7.35
C HIS A 32 2.02 -8.92 -6.96
N TYR A 33 1.17 -9.83 -7.45
CA TYR A 33 -0.21 -9.92 -7.00
C TYR A 33 -0.30 -10.20 -5.48
N LEU A 34 0.53 -11.12 -4.97
CA LEU A 34 0.53 -11.46 -3.55
C LEU A 34 1.10 -10.33 -2.68
N ASP A 35 2.25 -9.78 -3.07
CA ASP A 35 2.98 -8.80 -2.26
C ASP A 35 2.28 -7.44 -2.21
N PHE A 36 1.65 -7.00 -3.31
CA PHE A 36 1.03 -5.68 -3.42
C PHE A 36 -0.50 -5.72 -3.32
N LEU A 37 -1.16 -6.75 -3.85
CA LEU A 37 -2.63 -6.81 -3.91
C LEU A 37 -3.25 -7.81 -2.93
N ASN A 38 -2.44 -8.60 -2.22
CA ASN A 38 -2.90 -9.60 -1.25
C ASN A 38 -3.90 -10.62 -1.81
N ARG A 39 -3.76 -10.98 -3.09
CA ARG A 39 -4.61 -11.99 -3.75
C ARG A 39 -3.85 -12.76 -4.82
N GLU A 40 -4.40 -13.89 -5.21
CA GLU A 40 -3.94 -14.58 -6.43
C GLU A 40 -4.37 -13.81 -7.69
N PRO A 41 -3.58 -13.88 -8.77
CA PRO A 41 -4.01 -13.35 -10.04
C PRO A 41 -5.17 -14.15 -10.61
N ASP A 42 -6.06 -13.45 -11.32
CA ASP A 42 -6.94 -14.10 -12.27
C ASP A 42 -6.15 -14.56 -13.51
N ALA A 43 -6.69 -15.55 -14.23
CA ALA A 43 -6.00 -16.17 -15.37
C ALA A 43 -5.64 -15.15 -16.47
N SER A 44 -6.54 -14.21 -16.75
CA SER A 44 -6.32 -13.14 -17.74
C SER A 44 -5.21 -12.18 -17.31
N GLY A 45 -5.22 -11.73 -16.05
CA GLY A 45 -4.22 -10.84 -15.50
C GLY A 45 -2.83 -11.47 -15.47
N LEU A 46 -2.73 -12.72 -14.98
CA LEU A 46 -1.46 -13.47 -14.99
C LEU A 46 -0.90 -13.58 -16.41
N SER A 47 -1.73 -13.98 -17.38
CA SER A 47 -1.29 -14.11 -18.77
C SER A 47 -0.86 -12.77 -19.36
N PHE A 48 -1.64 -11.71 -19.15
CA PHE A 48 -1.33 -10.39 -19.69
C PHE A 48 0.02 -9.87 -19.19
N TRP A 49 0.24 -9.85 -17.88
CA TRP A 49 1.47 -9.32 -17.30
C TRP A 49 2.68 -10.20 -17.57
N THR A 50 2.49 -11.53 -17.63
CA THR A 50 3.57 -12.46 -18.03
C THR A 50 3.99 -12.17 -19.48
N ASN A 51 3.02 -11.96 -20.37
CA ASN A 51 3.26 -11.65 -21.78
C ASN A 51 3.97 -10.31 -21.99
N GLN A 52 3.79 -9.33 -21.09
CA GLN A 52 4.56 -8.08 -21.13
C GLN A 52 6.07 -8.30 -20.99
N ILE A 53 6.49 -9.32 -20.24
CA ILE A 53 7.90 -9.65 -20.02
C ILE A 53 8.39 -10.59 -21.14
N THR A 54 7.63 -11.65 -21.43
CA THR A 54 8.06 -12.67 -22.40
C THR A 54 8.09 -12.16 -23.84
N SER A 55 7.37 -11.07 -24.17
CA SER A 55 7.44 -10.43 -25.48
C SER A 55 8.84 -9.93 -25.86
N CYS A 56 9.75 -9.80 -24.88
CA CYS A 56 11.15 -9.43 -25.11
C CYS A 56 12.02 -10.56 -25.69
N GLY A 57 11.53 -11.80 -25.74
CA GLY A 57 12.34 -12.95 -26.16
C GLY A 57 13.57 -13.12 -25.26
N SER A 58 14.77 -13.00 -25.85
CA SER A 58 16.06 -13.12 -25.14
C SER A 58 16.79 -11.79 -24.92
N ASP A 59 16.17 -10.65 -25.23
CA ASP A 59 16.79 -9.33 -25.00
C ASP A 59 16.79 -9.00 -23.50
N ALA A 60 17.98 -9.10 -22.89
CA ALA A 60 18.17 -8.86 -21.46
C ALA A 60 17.80 -7.43 -21.03
N GLY A 61 18.08 -6.42 -21.86
CA GLY A 61 17.75 -5.02 -21.57
C GLY A 61 16.24 -4.79 -21.60
N CYS A 62 15.56 -5.37 -22.60
CA CYS A 62 14.11 -5.36 -22.68
C CYS A 62 13.47 -6.05 -21.47
N ILE A 63 13.96 -7.24 -21.09
CA ILE A 63 13.45 -8.01 -19.95
C ILE A 63 13.58 -7.22 -18.65
N GLU A 64 14.75 -6.62 -18.39
CA GLU A 64 14.97 -5.80 -17.19
C GLU A 64 13.95 -4.65 -17.12
N LEU A 65 13.83 -3.88 -18.21
CA LEU A 65 12.93 -2.74 -18.27
C LEU A 65 11.46 -3.17 -18.14
N LYS A 66 11.05 -4.28 -18.74
CA LYS A 66 9.69 -4.81 -18.62
C LYS A 66 9.40 -5.29 -17.20
N ARG A 67 10.32 -5.97 -16.53
CA ARG A 67 10.14 -6.37 -15.12
C ARG A 67 9.94 -5.15 -14.22
N ILE A 68 10.78 -4.12 -14.37
CA ILE A 68 10.66 -2.85 -13.65
C ILE A 68 9.29 -2.20 -13.87
N ASN A 69 8.84 -2.09 -15.12
CA ASN A 69 7.57 -1.44 -15.45
C ASN A 69 6.34 -2.26 -15.03
N VAL A 70 6.36 -3.58 -15.24
CA VAL A 70 5.28 -4.49 -14.80
C VAL A 70 5.12 -4.39 -13.29
N SER A 71 6.24 -4.41 -12.56
CA SER A 71 6.24 -4.25 -11.12
C SER A 71 5.67 -2.92 -10.64
N ALA A 72 6.15 -1.80 -11.20
CA ALA A 72 5.62 -0.48 -10.89
C ALA A 72 4.11 -0.36 -11.17
N ALA A 73 3.62 -1.04 -12.23
CA ALA A 73 2.20 -1.02 -12.59
C ALA A 73 1.28 -1.58 -11.49
N PHE A 74 1.75 -2.46 -10.60
CA PHE A 74 0.94 -2.93 -9.47
C PHE A 74 0.63 -1.81 -8.49
N PHE A 75 1.63 -0.99 -8.12
CA PHE A 75 1.40 0.17 -7.26
C PHE A 75 0.54 1.23 -7.96
N LEU A 76 0.75 1.44 -9.25
CA LEU A 76 0.01 2.42 -10.06
C LEU A 76 -1.42 1.98 -10.38
N SER A 77 -1.72 0.69 -10.22
CA SER A 77 -3.04 0.15 -10.53
C SER A 77 -4.12 0.80 -9.66
N ILE A 78 -5.32 0.95 -10.23
CA ILE A 78 -6.51 1.40 -9.50
C ILE A 78 -6.69 0.58 -8.22
N GLU A 79 -6.47 -0.74 -8.31
CA GLU A 79 -6.64 -1.63 -7.18
C GLU A 79 -5.74 -1.23 -6.01
N PHE A 80 -4.44 -1.01 -6.23
CA PHE A 80 -3.53 -0.60 -5.17
C PHE A 80 -3.78 0.85 -4.72
N GLN A 81 -4.01 1.77 -5.67
CA GLN A 81 -4.26 3.19 -5.38
C GLN A 81 -5.49 3.39 -4.47
N GLU A 82 -6.48 2.51 -4.61
CA GLU A 82 -7.75 2.57 -3.88
C GLU A 82 -7.84 1.57 -2.71
N THR A 83 -6.79 0.77 -2.47
CA THR A 83 -6.67 -0.14 -1.31
C THR A 83 -5.47 0.25 -0.44
N GLY A 84 -4.27 -0.26 -0.75
CA GLY A 84 -3.06 -0.03 0.04
C GLY A 84 -2.71 1.45 0.16
N TYR A 85 -2.72 2.19 -0.94
CA TYR A 85 -2.38 3.61 -0.88
C TYR A 85 -3.46 4.43 -0.14
N LEU A 86 -4.72 3.99 -0.18
CA LEU A 86 -5.74 4.58 0.67
C LEU A 86 -5.46 4.32 2.16
N VAL A 87 -5.15 3.08 2.55
CA VAL A 87 -4.82 2.75 3.94
C VAL A 87 -3.67 3.63 4.44
N TYR A 88 -2.59 3.77 3.65
CA TYR A 88 -1.49 4.69 3.95
C TYR A 88 -1.98 6.12 4.24
N ARG A 89 -2.79 6.68 3.33
CA ARG A 89 -3.30 8.06 3.43
C ARG A 89 -4.20 8.26 4.65
N MET A 90 -5.06 7.28 4.97
CA MET A 90 -5.94 7.36 6.15
C MET A 90 -5.14 7.34 7.46
N TYR A 91 -4.11 6.50 7.55
CA TYR A 91 -3.19 6.50 8.70
C TYR A 91 -2.46 7.84 8.84
N LYS A 92 -1.93 8.39 7.72
CA LYS A 92 -1.25 9.68 7.71
C LYS A 92 -2.17 10.85 8.06
N ALA A 93 -3.43 10.84 7.63
CA ALA A 93 -4.40 11.86 7.97
C ALA A 93 -4.86 11.79 9.44
N ALA A 94 -4.92 10.58 10.00
CA ALA A 94 -5.37 10.38 11.38
C ALA A 94 -4.28 10.66 12.42
N TYR A 95 -3.04 10.23 12.18
CA TYR A 95 -2.01 10.24 13.20
C TYR A 95 -0.95 11.29 12.93
N ALA A 96 -0.58 12.02 13.99
CA ALA A 96 0.38 13.10 13.89
C ALA A 96 1.75 12.59 13.49
N ASN A 97 2.39 13.32 12.57
CA ASN A 97 3.80 13.17 12.27
C ASN A 97 4.62 13.89 13.36
N THR A 98 4.65 13.32 14.57
CA THR A 98 5.72 13.71 15.51
C THR A 98 7.06 13.34 14.86
N ALA A 99 8.12 14.10 15.13
CA ALA A 99 9.42 13.99 14.45
C ALA A 99 10.05 12.58 14.40
N ASN A 100 9.46 11.60 15.07
CA ASN A 100 9.85 10.19 15.12
C ASN A 100 9.02 9.22 14.27
N THR A 101 8.05 9.66 13.45
CA THR A 101 7.27 8.72 12.62
C THR A 101 7.15 9.13 11.16
N LEU A 102 8.28 9.10 10.43
CA LEU A 102 8.34 9.02 8.96
C LEU A 102 7.60 7.78 8.38
N LEU A 103 7.05 6.94 9.25
CA LEU A 103 6.30 5.73 8.97
C LEU A 103 4.85 5.94 9.38
N PRO A 104 3.94 6.30 8.45
CA PRO A 104 2.54 6.58 8.79
C PRO A 104 1.78 5.34 9.27
N VAL A 105 2.18 4.16 8.77
CA VAL A 105 1.56 2.87 9.08
C VAL A 105 2.65 1.82 9.19
N LYS A 106 2.58 0.93 10.18
CA LYS A 106 3.52 -0.19 10.30
C LYS A 106 3.12 -1.34 9.38
N PHE A 107 4.09 -2.18 9.00
CA PHE A 107 3.89 -3.27 8.03
C PHE A 107 2.71 -4.18 8.39
N ASN A 108 2.60 -4.65 9.64
CA ASN A 108 1.51 -5.53 10.07
C ASN A 108 0.14 -4.84 10.06
N GLU A 109 0.10 -3.55 10.38
CA GLU A 109 -1.13 -2.74 10.32
C GLU A 109 -1.56 -2.53 8.88
N PHE A 110 -0.60 -2.16 8.02
CA PHE A 110 -0.80 -1.98 6.59
C PHE A 110 -1.33 -3.26 5.94
N LEU A 111 -0.72 -4.41 6.23
CA LEU A 111 -1.10 -5.70 5.66
C LEU A 111 -2.54 -6.06 6.04
N ARG A 112 -2.86 -6.01 7.33
CA ARG A 112 -4.20 -6.32 7.84
C ARG A 112 -5.26 -5.40 7.24
N ASP A 113 -5.00 -4.10 7.25
CA ASP A 113 -6.01 -3.12 6.86
C ASP A 113 -6.19 -3.08 5.33
N THR A 114 -5.12 -3.29 4.56
CA THR A 114 -5.21 -3.41 3.10
C THR A 114 -6.03 -4.64 2.69
N GLN A 115 -5.88 -5.77 3.41
CA GLN A 115 -6.69 -6.97 3.17
C GLN A 115 -8.18 -6.71 3.41
N LEU A 116 -8.55 -5.91 4.43
CA LEU A 116 -9.95 -5.54 4.68
C LEU A 116 -10.52 -4.69 3.54
N VAL A 117 -9.77 -3.69 3.07
CA VAL A 117 -10.24 -2.82 1.98
C VAL A 117 -10.31 -3.57 0.64
N GLY A 118 -9.32 -4.43 0.36
CA GLY A 118 -9.26 -5.22 -0.88
C GLY A 118 -10.07 -6.52 -0.88
N GLN A 119 -10.77 -6.86 0.22
CA GLN A 119 -11.41 -8.17 0.36
C GLN A 119 -12.43 -8.45 -0.75
N GLY A 120 -12.15 -9.45 -1.59
CA GLY A 120 -13.03 -9.85 -2.69
C GLY A 120 -13.09 -8.84 -3.84
N VAL A 121 -12.15 -7.88 -3.90
CA VAL A 121 -12.04 -6.93 -5.00
C VAL A 121 -11.13 -7.51 -6.08
N GLN A 122 -11.62 -7.50 -7.31
CA GLN A 122 -10.84 -7.75 -8.52
C GLN A 122 -11.27 -6.71 -9.55
N VAL A 123 -10.40 -5.75 -9.86
CA VAL A 123 -10.73 -4.68 -10.81
C VAL A 123 -11.09 -5.27 -12.17
N GLY A 124 -12.23 -4.85 -12.72
CA GLY A 124 -12.77 -5.35 -13.99
C GLY A 124 -13.71 -6.55 -13.88
N ALA A 125 -13.83 -7.18 -12.70
CA ALA A 125 -14.87 -8.19 -12.45
C ALA A 125 -16.27 -7.54 -12.32
N LEU A 126 -17.35 -8.31 -12.35
CA LEU A 126 -18.69 -7.73 -12.15
C LEU A 126 -18.80 -7.09 -10.75
N ASP A 127 -19.37 -5.88 -10.67
CA ASP A 127 -19.69 -5.16 -9.42
C ASP A 127 -18.49 -4.82 -8.50
N TRP A 128 -17.26 -4.86 -9.04
CA TRP A 128 -16.05 -4.63 -8.24
C TRP A 128 -16.01 -3.24 -7.58
N GLN A 129 -16.54 -2.20 -8.23
CA GLN A 129 -16.57 -0.84 -7.67
C GLN A 129 -17.46 -0.75 -6.43
N THR A 130 -18.67 -1.32 -6.48
CA THR A 130 -19.60 -1.33 -5.34
C THR A 130 -19.00 -2.11 -4.18
N LYS A 131 -18.37 -3.26 -4.47
CA LYS A 131 -17.69 -4.06 -3.46
C LYS A 131 -16.55 -3.29 -2.79
N LEU A 132 -15.70 -2.62 -3.57
CA LEU A 132 -14.61 -1.80 -3.07
C LEU A 132 -15.13 -0.64 -2.21
N GLU A 133 -16.14 0.09 -2.66
CA GLU A 133 -16.71 1.21 -1.91
C GLU A 133 -17.35 0.73 -0.59
N THR A 134 -18.06 -0.40 -0.61
CA THR A 134 -18.62 -1.04 0.60
C THR A 134 -17.50 -1.36 1.61
N ASN A 135 -16.40 -1.95 1.14
CA ASN A 135 -15.26 -2.28 2.00
C ASN A 135 -14.61 -1.01 2.58
N LYS A 136 -14.45 0.05 1.77
CA LYS A 136 -13.88 1.34 2.20
C LYS A 136 -14.72 2.01 3.29
N GLN A 137 -16.05 2.02 3.15
CA GLN A 137 -16.97 2.57 4.15
C GLN A 137 -16.90 1.80 5.46
N ALA A 138 -16.97 0.46 5.39
CA ALA A 138 -16.85 -0.40 6.55
C ALA A 138 -15.50 -0.21 7.26
N PHE A 139 -14.40 -0.15 6.50
CA PHE A 139 -13.07 0.11 7.02
C PHE A 139 -12.97 1.48 7.72
N ALA A 140 -13.42 2.56 7.07
CA ALA A 140 -13.35 3.90 7.63
C ALA A 140 -14.16 4.05 8.92
N LYS A 141 -15.37 3.49 8.94
CA LYS A 141 -16.22 3.45 10.12
C LYS A 141 -15.56 2.69 11.27
N ALA A 142 -14.95 1.54 11.00
CA ALA A 142 -14.23 0.78 12.01
C ALA A 142 -12.96 1.51 12.48
N PHE A 143 -12.25 2.16 11.57
CA PHE A 143 -11.01 2.88 11.84
C PHE A 143 -11.22 4.04 12.84
N VAL A 144 -12.24 4.86 12.64
CA VAL A 144 -12.51 6.02 13.51
C VAL A 144 -13.06 5.65 14.90
N GLN A 145 -13.40 4.38 15.12
CA GLN A 145 -13.83 3.84 16.40
C GLN A 145 -12.68 3.17 17.18
N ARG A 146 -11.48 3.08 16.59
CA ARG A 146 -10.32 2.47 17.26
C ARG A 146 -9.88 3.31 18.47
N PRO A 147 -9.41 2.68 19.56
CA PRO A 147 -8.95 3.40 20.76
C PRO A 147 -7.90 4.48 20.44
N GLU A 148 -6.94 4.18 19.57
CA GLU A 148 -5.90 5.12 19.14
C GLU A 148 -6.46 6.32 18.36
N PHE A 149 -7.49 6.10 17.54
CA PHE A 149 -8.17 7.19 16.84
C PHE A 149 -8.95 8.06 17.83
N LEU A 150 -9.69 7.45 18.75
CA LEU A 150 -10.45 8.19 19.78
C LEU A 150 -9.53 8.94 20.74
N GLN A 151 -8.32 8.44 20.98
CA GLN A 151 -7.28 9.15 21.72
C GLN A 151 -6.78 10.37 20.93
N ALA A 152 -6.55 10.23 19.62
CA ALA A 152 -6.12 11.33 18.77
C ALA A 152 -7.25 12.35 18.50
N PHE A 153 -8.49 11.91 18.37
CA PHE A 153 -9.67 12.71 18.11
C PHE A 153 -10.75 12.38 19.16
N PRO A 154 -10.70 12.98 20.37
CA PRO A 154 -11.71 12.75 21.38
C PRO A 154 -13.13 13.03 20.85
N GLU A 155 -14.14 12.33 21.36
CA GLU A 155 -15.54 12.52 20.94
C GLU A 155 -16.07 13.94 21.17
N SER A 156 -15.47 14.65 22.14
CA SER A 156 -15.75 16.06 22.43
C SER A 156 -15.09 17.06 21.47
N LEU A 157 -14.24 16.60 20.54
CA LEU A 157 -13.55 17.47 19.59
C LEU A 157 -14.55 18.02 18.56
N SER A 158 -14.62 19.35 18.44
CA SER A 158 -15.52 20.00 17.49
C SER A 158 -15.20 19.63 16.04
N GLY A 159 -16.18 19.78 15.13
CA GLY A 159 -15.95 19.58 13.70
C GLY A 159 -14.79 20.40 13.15
N LEU A 160 -14.68 21.66 13.55
CA LEU A 160 -13.54 22.52 13.21
C LEU A 160 -12.20 21.95 13.74
N GLY A 161 -12.19 21.50 14.99
CA GLY A 161 -10.99 20.92 15.60
C GLY A 161 -10.55 19.62 14.92
N LEU A 162 -11.52 18.78 14.52
CA LEU A 162 -11.27 17.53 13.80
C LEU A 162 -10.63 17.80 12.43
N VAL A 163 -11.25 18.67 11.61
CA VAL A 163 -10.76 18.97 10.25
C VAL A 163 -9.39 19.66 10.32
N SER A 164 -9.22 20.64 11.21
CA SER A 164 -7.93 21.34 11.40
C SER A 164 -6.81 20.40 11.82
N LYS A 165 -7.13 19.37 12.64
CA LYS A 165 -6.13 18.38 13.06
C LYS A 165 -5.74 17.45 11.92
N MET A 166 -6.68 17.06 11.05
CA MET A 166 -6.38 16.26 9.86
C MET A 166 -5.50 17.05 8.87
N GLU A 167 -5.81 18.32 8.60
CA GLU A 167 -4.94 19.21 7.80
C GLU A 167 -3.54 19.32 8.39
N LEU A 168 -3.42 19.48 9.72
CA LEU A 168 -2.13 19.54 10.39
C LEU A 168 -1.32 18.25 10.20
N ASN A 169 -1.96 17.09 10.30
CA ASN A 169 -1.29 15.79 10.14
C ASN A 169 -0.81 15.53 8.70
N THR A 170 -1.59 16.00 7.72
CA THR A 170 -1.36 15.81 6.29
C THR A 170 -0.49 16.89 5.64
N HIS A 171 -0.34 18.04 6.31
CA HIS A 171 0.31 19.24 5.77
C HIS A 171 -0.35 19.79 4.49
N ILE A 172 -1.63 19.47 4.27
CA ILE A 172 -2.43 20.07 3.19
C ILE A 172 -3.37 21.14 3.74
N THR A 173 -3.83 22.01 2.85
CA THR A 173 -4.86 23.01 3.13
C THR A 173 -6.04 22.70 2.22
N LEU A 174 -7.16 22.27 2.80
CA LEU A 174 -8.40 22.07 2.05
C LEU A 174 -8.91 23.42 1.51
N SER A 175 -9.68 23.40 0.42
CA SER A 175 -10.36 24.62 -0.02
C SER A 175 -11.37 25.08 1.03
N ASP A 176 -11.68 26.39 1.04
CA ASP A 176 -12.67 26.96 1.96
C ASP A 176 -14.04 26.25 1.86
N VAL A 177 -14.42 25.79 0.66
CA VAL A 177 -15.68 25.07 0.40
C VAL A 177 -15.64 23.67 1.01
N GLU A 178 -14.59 22.89 0.77
CA GLU A 178 -14.45 21.54 1.34
C GLU A 178 -14.39 21.59 2.86
N ARG A 179 -13.56 22.50 3.38
CA ARG A 179 -13.40 22.69 4.82
C ARG A 179 -14.72 23.08 5.49
N SER A 180 -15.42 24.08 4.97
CA SER A 180 -16.71 24.51 5.53
C SER A 180 -17.77 23.42 5.42
N GLY A 181 -17.79 22.66 4.32
CA GLY A 181 -18.66 21.51 4.12
C GLY A 181 -18.44 20.42 5.17
N LEU A 182 -17.18 20.02 5.40
CA LEU A 182 -16.81 19.01 6.40
C LEU A 182 -17.16 19.45 7.83
N VAL A 183 -16.85 20.70 8.18
CA VAL A 183 -17.15 21.25 9.51
C VAL A 183 -18.65 21.29 9.75
N SER A 184 -19.44 21.71 8.76
CA SER A 184 -20.90 21.74 8.82
C SER A 184 -21.50 20.33 8.93
N MET A 185 -21.00 19.38 8.14
CA MET A 185 -21.42 17.97 8.17
C MET A 185 -21.29 17.37 9.57
N ILE A 186 -20.12 17.55 10.21
CA ILE A 186 -19.88 17.06 11.57
C ILE A 186 -20.80 17.78 12.56
N GLY A 187 -20.87 19.11 12.46
CA GLY A 187 -21.85 19.95 13.16
C GLY A 187 -21.95 19.68 14.66
N MET A 188 -23.19 19.55 15.15
CA MET A 188 -23.51 19.30 16.58
C MET A 188 -23.40 17.82 17.00
N THR A 189 -23.02 16.92 16.10
CA THR A 189 -22.86 15.49 16.39
C THR A 189 -21.39 15.07 16.24
N PRO A 190 -20.46 15.67 17.01
CA PRO A 190 -19.03 15.41 16.85
C PRO A 190 -18.61 13.98 17.16
N ALA A 191 -19.45 13.19 17.86
CA ALA A 191 -19.20 11.79 18.18
C ALA A 191 -19.72 10.80 17.12
N ASP A 192 -20.44 11.26 16.10
CA ASP A 192 -21.02 10.38 15.07
C ASP A 192 -19.91 9.68 14.25
N PRO A 193 -19.79 8.34 14.32
CA PRO A 193 -18.72 7.62 13.65
C PRO A 193 -18.84 7.68 12.12
N GLU A 194 -20.04 7.79 11.55
CA GLU A 194 -20.22 7.86 10.08
C GLU A 194 -19.72 9.19 9.54
N LYS A 195 -19.99 10.29 10.26
CA LYS A 195 -19.51 11.63 9.87
C LYS A 195 -18.01 11.75 10.02
N ARG A 196 -17.43 11.17 11.07
CA ARG A 196 -15.97 11.09 11.27
C ARG A 196 -15.29 10.27 10.18
N ALA A 197 -15.87 9.12 9.83
CA ALA A 197 -15.37 8.26 8.76
C ALA A 197 -15.40 8.96 7.42
N THR A 198 -16.52 9.64 7.10
CA THR A 198 -16.67 10.46 5.89
C THR A 198 -15.62 11.57 5.85
N ALA A 199 -15.43 12.32 6.95
CA ALA A 199 -14.43 13.37 7.00
C ALA A 199 -13.00 12.85 6.79
N LEU A 200 -12.63 11.74 7.45
CA LEU A 200 -11.32 11.10 7.27
C LEU A 200 -11.12 10.63 5.82
N ARG A 201 -12.15 10.02 5.22
CA ARG A 201 -12.09 9.54 3.83
C ARG A 201 -11.95 10.70 2.85
N MET A 202 -12.68 11.80 3.04
CA MET A 202 -12.58 12.98 2.18
C MET A 202 -11.19 13.62 2.25
N VAL A 203 -10.61 13.79 3.44
CA VAL A 203 -9.24 14.30 3.56
C VAL A 203 -8.23 13.32 2.96
N ALA A 204 -8.41 12.02 3.18
CA ALA A 204 -7.52 11.03 2.60
C ALA A 204 -7.58 11.06 1.06
N ASP A 205 -8.77 11.20 0.47
CA ASP A 205 -9.01 11.21 -0.98
C ASP A 205 -8.77 12.55 -1.67
N ASP A 206 -8.43 13.59 -0.92
CA ASP A 206 -8.02 14.88 -1.45
C ASP A 206 -6.87 14.74 -2.46
N ASP A 207 -7.01 15.38 -3.62
CA ASP A 207 -6.06 15.27 -4.73
C ASP A 207 -4.70 15.90 -4.42
N ASP A 208 -4.65 16.99 -3.66
CA ASP A 208 -3.38 17.58 -3.23
C ASP A 208 -2.66 16.64 -2.28
N PHE A 209 -3.39 16.02 -1.36
CA PHE A 209 -2.81 15.05 -0.44
C PHE A 209 -2.30 13.78 -1.13
N ARG A 210 -3.10 13.24 -2.07
CA ARG A 210 -2.69 12.11 -2.93
C ARG A 210 -1.43 12.43 -3.73
N ARG A 211 -1.27 13.66 -4.25
CA ARG A 211 -0.05 14.02 -4.98
C ARG A 211 1.13 14.19 -4.03
N ALA A 212 0.94 14.88 -2.91
CA ALA A 212 2.00 15.18 -1.95
C ALA A 212 2.65 13.93 -1.36
N GLU A 213 1.86 12.88 -1.11
CA GLU A 213 2.33 11.66 -0.46
C GLU A 213 2.77 10.56 -1.43
N PHE A 214 2.60 10.74 -2.74
CA PHE A 214 2.78 9.67 -3.73
C PHE A 214 4.18 9.04 -3.67
N ASN A 215 5.23 9.86 -3.71
CA ASN A 215 6.61 9.38 -3.71
C ASN A 215 6.98 8.71 -2.38
N SER A 216 6.59 9.31 -1.24
CA SER A 216 6.82 8.74 0.09
C SER A 216 6.18 7.36 0.23
N ALA A 217 4.91 7.24 -0.17
CA ALA A 217 4.21 5.97 -0.17
C ALA A 217 4.87 4.97 -1.14
N PHE A 218 5.23 5.39 -2.35
CA PHE A 218 5.84 4.51 -3.33
C PHE A 218 7.15 3.90 -2.83
N VAL A 219 8.01 4.70 -2.17
CA VAL A 219 9.23 4.20 -1.53
C VAL A 219 8.91 3.26 -0.38
N LEU A 220 7.94 3.60 0.47
CA LEU A 220 7.55 2.74 1.58
C LEU A 220 7.06 1.36 1.08
N MET A 221 6.35 1.34 -0.04
CA MET A 221 5.87 0.08 -0.64
C MET A 221 6.99 -0.79 -1.21
N GLN A 222 8.18 -0.24 -1.48
CA GLN A 222 9.32 -1.08 -1.84
C GLN A 222 9.76 -1.93 -0.64
N TYR A 223 9.80 -1.34 0.56
CA TYR A 223 10.11 -2.05 1.80
C TYR A 223 9.00 -3.04 2.19
N MET A 224 7.74 -2.59 2.17
CA MET A 224 6.62 -3.43 2.63
C MET A 224 6.25 -4.52 1.61
N GLY A 225 6.26 -4.20 0.33
CA GLY A 225 5.93 -5.15 -0.74
C GLY A 225 7.02 -6.21 -0.90
N TYR A 226 8.26 -5.79 -1.18
CA TYR A 226 9.36 -6.73 -1.46
C TYR A 226 10.03 -7.27 -0.21
N LEU A 227 10.33 -6.42 0.77
CA LEU A 227 11.14 -6.82 1.93
C LEU A 227 10.28 -7.31 3.10
N ARG A 228 8.95 -7.11 3.02
CA ARG A 228 7.97 -7.56 4.02
C ARG A 228 8.28 -7.06 5.44
N ARG A 229 8.80 -5.83 5.55
CA ARG A 229 9.19 -5.20 6.82
C ARG A 229 9.04 -3.68 6.79
N ASN A 230 9.15 -3.04 7.96
CA ASN A 230 9.29 -1.59 8.04
C ASN A 230 10.71 -1.17 7.61
N PRO A 231 10.90 0.06 7.10
CA PRO A 231 12.24 0.55 6.77
C PRO A 231 13.22 0.58 7.94
N THR A 232 12.72 0.70 9.17
CA THR A 232 13.53 0.73 10.40
C THR A 232 13.78 -0.65 11.00
N ASP A 233 13.11 -1.69 10.53
CA ASP A 233 13.38 -3.04 11.02
C ASP A 233 14.79 -3.47 10.60
N PRO A 234 15.43 -4.43 11.30
CA PRO A 234 16.70 -5.00 10.85
C PRO A 234 16.63 -5.43 9.38
N PRO A 235 17.71 -5.25 8.60
CA PRO A 235 19.06 -4.87 9.04
C PRO A 235 19.31 -3.36 9.19
N ASP A 236 18.38 -2.49 8.77
CA ASP A 236 18.65 -1.05 8.59
C ASP A 236 18.66 -0.26 9.91
N ASN A 237 17.80 -0.63 10.87
CA ASN A 237 17.68 -0.01 12.20
C ASN A 237 17.51 1.52 12.19
N SER A 238 17.15 2.12 11.05
CA SER A 238 17.04 3.57 10.84
C SER A 238 16.25 3.89 9.57
N PHE A 239 15.84 5.15 9.39
CA PHE A 239 15.21 5.62 8.15
C PHE A 239 16.21 6.03 7.06
N SER A 240 17.52 5.83 7.25
CA SER A 240 18.55 6.33 6.33
C SER A 240 18.35 5.82 4.90
N GLY A 241 18.07 4.52 4.73
CA GLY A 241 17.78 3.94 3.41
C GLY A 241 16.49 4.50 2.79
N TYR A 242 15.42 4.61 3.58
CA TYR A 242 14.15 5.18 3.14
C TYR A 242 14.31 6.63 2.66
N LEU A 243 15.00 7.46 3.45
CA LEU A 243 15.27 8.86 3.12
C LEU A 243 16.18 9.00 1.91
N PHE A 244 17.17 8.13 1.76
CA PHE A 244 18.02 8.09 0.56
C PHE A 244 17.19 7.82 -0.70
N TRP A 245 16.36 6.78 -0.68
CA TRP A 245 15.51 6.41 -1.81
C TRP A 245 14.47 7.47 -2.14
N LEU A 246 13.83 8.04 -1.12
CA LEU A 246 12.90 9.16 -1.29
C LEU A 246 13.60 10.38 -1.90
N GLY A 247 14.79 10.74 -1.41
CA GLY A 247 15.61 11.81 -1.97
C GLY A 247 15.96 11.56 -3.44
N LYS A 248 16.42 10.35 -3.78
CA LYS A 248 16.76 9.97 -5.15
C LYS A 248 15.54 10.02 -6.09
N LEU A 249 14.40 9.50 -5.66
CA LEU A 249 13.18 9.54 -6.45
C LEU A 249 12.73 10.99 -6.72
N ASN A 250 12.79 11.83 -5.69
CA ASN A 250 12.45 13.25 -5.81
C ASN A 250 13.41 13.99 -6.75
N SER A 251 14.72 13.70 -6.74
CA SER A 251 15.68 14.33 -7.67
C SER A 251 15.43 13.96 -9.14
N PHE A 252 14.71 12.86 -9.40
CA PHE A 252 14.26 12.45 -10.73
C PHE A 252 12.78 12.75 -11.00
N ASN A 253 12.17 13.66 -10.24
CA ASN A 253 10.76 14.07 -10.38
C ASN A 253 9.77 12.89 -10.34
N GLY A 254 10.03 11.89 -9.48
CA GLY A 254 9.17 10.70 -9.38
C GLY A 254 9.41 9.64 -10.47
N ASN A 255 10.37 9.85 -11.39
CA ASN A 255 10.69 8.86 -12.41
C ASN A 255 11.42 7.65 -11.80
N PHE A 256 10.67 6.58 -11.54
CA PHE A 256 11.16 5.37 -10.88
C PHE A 256 12.20 4.59 -11.69
N VAL A 257 12.21 4.75 -13.02
CA VAL A 257 13.20 4.10 -13.90
C VAL A 257 14.54 4.82 -13.76
N ASN A 258 14.56 6.15 -13.93
CA ASN A 258 15.79 6.95 -13.80
C ASN A 258 16.33 6.95 -12.36
N ALA A 259 15.46 6.80 -11.36
CA ALA A 259 15.85 6.66 -9.97
C ALA A 259 16.31 5.24 -9.59
N ASP A 260 16.27 4.26 -10.49
CA ASP A 260 16.46 2.83 -10.23
C ASP A 260 15.59 2.29 -9.07
N MET A 261 14.46 2.95 -8.78
CA MET A 261 13.72 2.75 -7.54
C MET A 261 13.27 1.30 -7.41
N VAL A 262 12.48 0.81 -8.37
CA VAL A 262 12.01 -0.57 -8.37
C VAL A 262 13.15 -1.54 -8.62
N LYS A 263 14.06 -1.20 -9.53
CA LYS A 263 15.21 -2.03 -9.92
C LYS A 263 16.01 -2.46 -8.70
N ALA A 264 16.38 -1.50 -7.84
CA ALA A 264 17.24 -1.76 -6.69
C ALA A 264 16.64 -2.78 -5.72
N PHE A 265 15.32 -2.79 -5.55
CA PHE A 265 14.66 -3.72 -4.63
C PHE A 265 14.42 -5.10 -5.27
N ILE A 266 13.99 -5.16 -6.54
CA ILE A 266 13.68 -6.45 -7.19
C ILE A 266 14.92 -7.30 -7.50
N VAL A 267 16.12 -6.68 -7.55
CA VAL A 267 17.40 -7.40 -7.70
C VAL A 267 18.14 -7.55 -6.37
N SER A 268 17.63 -6.97 -5.28
CA SER A 268 18.27 -7.04 -3.97
C SER A 268 18.41 -8.48 -3.50
N GLY A 269 19.51 -8.79 -2.84
CA GLY A 269 19.71 -10.10 -2.22
C GLY A 269 18.59 -10.42 -1.23
N GLU A 270 18.16 -9.44 -0.43
CA GLU A 270 17.07 -9.61 0.54
C GLU A 270 15.76 -10.07 -0.11
N TYR A 271 15.33 -9.45 -1.23
CA TYR A 271 14.14 -9.89 -1.94
C TYR A 271 14.33 -11.26 -2.59
N ARG A 272 15.46 -11.51 -3.26
CA ARG A 272 15.71 -12.78 -3.96
C ARG A 272 15.79 -13.97 -3.00
N HIS A 273 16.40 -13.79 -1.82
CA HIS A 273 16.50 -14.81 -0.78
C HIS A 273 15.14 -15.26 -0.21
N ARG A 274 14.05 -14.53 -0.47
CA ARG A 274 12.70 -15.00 -0.12
C ARG A 274 12.28 -16.24 -0.90
N PHE A 275 12.89 -16.51 -2.06
CA PHE A 275 12.43 -17.53 -3.00
C PHE A 275 13.49 -18.59 -3.32
N GLY A 276 14.73 -18.36 -2.92
CA GLY A 276 15.86 -19.24 -3.19
C GLY A 276 17.18 -18.48 -3.07
N PRO A 277 18.32 -19.15 -3.21
CA PRO A 277 19.64 -18.51 -3.24
C PRO A 277 19.79 -17.48 -4.38
#